data_AF-A0AA36D630-F1
#
_entry.id   AF-A0AA36D630-F1
#
_cell.length_a   1.000
_cell.length_b   1.000
_cell.length_c   1.000
_cell.angle_alpha   90.00
_cell.angle_beta   90.00
_cell.angle_gamma   90.00
#
_symmetry.space_group_name_H-M   'P 1'
#
loop_
_entity.id
_entity.type
_entity.pdbx_description
1 polymer ?
#
loop_
_entity_poly.entity_id
_entity_poly.type
_entity_poly.pdbx_seq_one_letter_code
_entity_poly.pdbx_strand_id
1 'polypeptide(L)'
;MCLFAALFISTVLCFFYRHQQLLGAGSPYRVSNFSMAAIGVTYFIIEIVPCFWLFHYIQVRQVTPKELMNLYPEFANLAPMILSGPNLLLVDSDVYFFTPGLRAHICAVFLLMFFALIHVVTVACLVLNAIARLALETRELSQKTRMMQRYFLMSLLVQTLIPAGWMALPFAGHFILFTFKLQLGQGINHVLLILISSHGIIASITTLCIYAPYRNFVRQLTGRCYGKLAPSARIEKVAEDPVSGKSLHHHLMAAQKQVTSISI
;
A
#
# COMPACT_ATOMS: atom_id res chain seq x y z
N MET A 1 13.63 1.16 6.41
CA MET A 1 13.47 2.43 7.16
C MET A 1 13.04 3.59 6.26
N CYS A 2 13.74 3.91 5.16
CA CYS A 2 13.35 5.03 4.28
C CYS A 2 11.92 4.94 3.70
N LEU A 3 11.44 3.73 3.36
CA LEU A 3 10.06 3.51 2.92
C LEU A 3 9.02 3.84 4.01
N PHE A 4 9.35 3.59 5.28
CA PHE A 4 8.47 3.90 6.42
C PHE A 4 8.38 5.40 6.65
N ALA A 5 9.52 6.08 6.65
CA ALA A 5 9.58 7.53 6.71
C ALA A 5 8.74 8.16 5.59
N ALA A 6 8.91 7.70 4.34
CA ALA A 6 8.12 8.18 3.21
C ALA A 6 6.59 7.96 3.39
N LEU A 7 6.19 6.80 3.92
CA LEU A 7 4.79 6.49 4.20
C LEU A 7 4.20 7.38 5.30
N PHE A 8 4.94 7.61 6.39
CA PHE A 8 4.54 8.53 7.45
C PHE A 8 4.38 9.95 6.92
N ILE A 9 5.36 10.46 6.18
CA ILE A 9 5.30 11.81 5.61
C ILE A 9 4.11 11.95 4.66
N SER A 10 3.91 10.99 3.77
CA SER A 10 2.77 10.97 2.85
C SER A 10 1.44 11.03 3.61
N THR A 11 1.31 10.25 4.69
CA THR A 11 0.12 10.23 5.52
C THR A 11 -0.12 11.56 6.23
N VAL A 12 0.90 12.14 6.89
CA VAL A 12 0.77 13.46 7.54
C VAL A 12 0.35 14.51 6.51
N LEU A 13 1.02 14.53 5.36
CA LEU A 13 0.71 15.49 4.30
C LEU A 13 -0.72 15.32 3.80
N CYS A 14 -1.21 14.10 3.56
CA CYS A 14 -2.60 13.87 3.16
C CYS A 14 -3.60 14.45 4.17
N PHE A 15 -3.42 14.19 5.46
CA PHE A 15 -4.30 14.75 6.50
C PHE A 15 -4.13 16.25 6.68
N PHE A 16 -2.91 16.77 6.51
CA PHE A 16 -2.62 18.20 6.63
C PHE A 16 -3.22 18.98 5.47
N TYR A 17 -2.99 18.56 4.23
CA TYR A 17 -3.64 19.14 3.05
C TYR A 17 -5.16 19.11 3.19
N ARG A 18 -5.70 18.01 3.73
CA ARG A 18 -7.14 17.91 3.97
C ARG A 18 -7.63 18.88 5.02
N HIS A 19 -6.90 18.99 6.12
CA HIS A 19 -7.19 19.96 7.17
C HIS A 19 -7.21 21.39 6.61
N GLN A 20 -6.22 21.75 5.78
CA GLN A 20 -6.13 23.06 5.14
C GLN A 20 -7.29 23.37 4.18
N GLN A 21 -7.85 22.37 3.51
CA GLN A 21 -9.05 22.53 2.67
C GLN A 21 -10.33 22.81 3.46
N LEU A 22 -10.37 22.45 4.75
CA LEU A 22 -11.50 22.71 5.64
C LEU A 22 -11.43 24.08 6.32
N LEU A 23 -10.33 24.82 6.14
CA LEU A 23 -10.14 26.14 6.72
C LEU A 23 -10.69 27.24 5.82
N GLY A 24 -11.48 28.14 6.41
CA GLY A 24 -11.93 29.37 5.76
C GLY A 24 -10.78 30.29 5.37
N ALA A 25 -11.04 31.24 4.47
CA ALA A 25 -10.03 32.17 3.93
C ALA A 25 -9.36 33.04 5.02
N GLY A 26 -10.10 33.41 6.06
CA GLY A 26 -9.59 34.21 7.19
C GLY A 26 -9.04 33.39 8.36
N SER A 27 -8.88 32.07 8.24
CA SER A 27 -8.42 31.26 9.36
C SER A 27 -6.94 31.51 9.67
N PRO A 28 -6.56 31.80 10.93
CA PRO A 28 -5.15 31.96 11.31
C PRO A 28 -4.34 30.65 11.19
N TYR A 29 -5.02 29.51 11.06
CA TYR A 29 -4.38 28.20 10.88
C TYR A 29 -4.12 27.85 9.41
N ARG A 30 -4.51 28.73 8.47
CA ARG A 30 -4.31 28.50 7.05
C ARG A 30 -2.87 28.84 6.69
N VAL A 31 -2.17 27.88 6.10
CA VAL A 31 -0.78 28.04 5.65
C VAL A 31 -0.70 28.18 4.13
N SER A 32 0.33 28.90 3.67
CA SER A 32 0.61 29.03 2.23
C SER A 32 1.08 27.71 1.62
N ASN A 33 0.92 27.53 0.31
CA ASN A 33 1.43 26.34 -0.39
C ASN A 33 2.95 26.18 -0.23
N PHE A 34 3.70 27.29 -0.21
CA PHE A 34 5.14 27.27 0.04
C PHE A 34 5.45 26.76 1.45
N SER A 35 4.73 27.26 2.46
CA SER A 35 4.87 26.78 3.85
C SER A 35 4.50 25.30 3.97
N MET A 36 3.48 24.83 3.27
CA MET A 36 3.13 23.40 3.24
C MET A 36 4.25 22.54 2.65
N ALA A 37 4.84 22.97 1.53
CA ALA A 37 5.98 22.28 0.93
C ALA A 37 7.19 22.27 1.87
N ALA A 38 7.49 23.41 2.51
CA ALA A 38 8.58 23.53 3.48
C ALA A 38 8.38 22.62 4.70
N ILE A 39 7.16 22.55 5.25
CA ILE A 39 6.81 21.62 6.33
C ILE A 39 7.01 20.17 5.89
N GLY A 40 6.56 19.80 4.69
CA GLY A 40 6.74 18.46 4.14
C GLY A 40 8.21 18.07 3.97
N VAL A 41 9.03 18.97 3.41
CA VAL A 41 10.48 18.77 3.27
C VAL A 41 11.16 18.67 4.64
N THR A 42 10.76 19.51 5.59
CA THR A 42 11.30 19.49 6.96
C THR A 42 11.01 18.15 7.64
N TYR A 43 9.76 17.68 7.56
CA TYR A 43 9.37 16.34 8.05
C TYR A 43 10.17 15.23 7.36
N PHE A 44 10.40 15.35 6.05
CA PHE A 44 11.20 14.39 5.30
C PHE A 44 12.65 14.31 5.77
N ILE A 45 13.28 15.45 6.00
CA ILE A 45 14.65 15.52 6.50
C ILE A 45 14.72 14.94 7.92
N ILE A 46 13.80 15.34 8.81
CA ILE A 46 13.77 14.88 10.21
C ILE A 46 13.59 13.37 10.31
N GLU A 47 12.78 12.75 9.44
CA GLU A 47 12.53 11.30 9.50
C GLU A 47 13.61 10.47 8.79
N ILE A 48 14.14 10.95 7.65
CA ILE A 48 15.11 10.17 6.85
C ILE A 48 16.55 10.30 7.35
N VAL A 49 16.98 11.48 7.78
CA VAL A 49 18.37 11.69 8.22
C VAL A 49 18.73 10.77 9.39
N PRO A 50 17.89 10.60 10.44
CA PRO A 50 18.17 9.66 11.51
C PRO A 50 18.15 8.20 11.04
N CYS A 51 17.28 7.84 10.09
CA CYS A 51 17.26 6.51 9.50
C CYS A 51 18.58 6.20 8.76
N PHE A 52 19.13 7.19 8.06
CA PHE A 52 20.39 7.06 7.32
C PHE A 52 21.60 7.02 8.27
N TRP A 53 21.59 7.87 9.30
CA TRP A 53 22.61 7.86 10.37
C TRP A 53 22.61 6.55 11.14
N LEU A 54 21.43 6.01 11.45
CA LEU A 54 21.29 4.72 12.09
C LEU A 54 21.79 3.60 11.18
N PHE A 55 21.44 3.61 9.89
CA PHE A 55 21.96 2.64 8.92
C PHE A 55 23.50 2.69 8.84
N HIS A 56 24.08 3.88 8.88
CA HIS A 56 25.54 4.06 8.86
C HIS A 56 26.21 3.70 10.19
N TYR A 57 25.51 3.89 11.31
CA TYR A 57 25.97 3.48 12.65
C TYR A 57 25.92 1.97 12.83
N ILE A 58 24.96 1.29 12.18
CA ILE A 58 24.96 -0.15 11.98
C ILE A 58 26.00 -0.48 10.89
N GLN A 59 27.27 -0.21 11.18
CA GLN A 59 28.36 -0.64 10.31
C GLN A 59 28.29 -2.16 10.16
N VAL A 60 28.36 -2.63 8.92
CA VAL A 60 28.59 -4.02 8.61
C VAL A 60 29.99 -4.36 9.11
N ARG A 61 30.08 -5.08 10.22
CA ARG A 61 31.37 -5.61 10.65
C ARG A 61 31.66 -6.81 9.75
N GLN A 62 32.70 -6.72 8.94
CA GLN A 62 33.35 -7.91 8.40
C GLN A 62 33.88 -8.69 9.60
N VAL A 63 33.29 -9.85 9.86
CA VAL A 63 33.74 -10.75 10.93
C VAL A 63 34.19 -12.02 10.25
N THR A 64 35.45 -12.36 10.39
CA THR A 64 35.95 -13.61 9.83
C THR A 64 35.25 -14.80 10.51
N PRO A 65 35.06 -15.95 9.83
CA PRO A 65 34.43 -17.14 10.44
C PRO A 65 35.08 -17.55 11.76
N LYS A 66 36.39 -17.34 11.91
CA LYS A 66 37.14 -17.59 13.16
C LYS A 66 36.78 -16.63 14.28
N GLU A 67 36.69 -15.33 13.99
CA GLU A 67 36.26 -14.33 14.99
C GLU A 67 34.81 -14.55 15.43
N LEU A 68 33.94 -15.01 14.52
CA LEU A 68 32.55 -15.35 14.83
C LEU A 68 32.47 -16.51 15.82
N MET A 69 33.21 -17.60 15.58
CA MET A 69 33.29 -18.75 16.48
C MET A 69 33.87 -18.38 17.85
N ASN A 70 34.77 -17.40 17.90
CA ASN A 70 35.35 -16.90 19.16
C ASN A 70 34.42 -15.95 19.93
N LEU A 71 33.68 -15.06 19.25
CA LEU A 71 32.75 -14.13 19.90
C LEU A 71 31.51 -14.84 20.44
N TYR A 72 31.09 -15.91 19.77
CA TYR A 72 29.87 -16.65 20.10
C TYR A 72 30.11 -18.15 19.97
N PRO A 73 30.83 -18.78 20.93
CA PRO A 73 31.15 -20.21 20.89
C PRO A 73 29.90 -21.10 20.88
N GLU A 74 28.77 -20.56 21.35
CA GLU A 74 27.44 -21.18 21.35
C GLU A 74 26.89 -21.39 19.92
N PHE A 75 27.35 -20.60 18.96
CA PHE A 75 27.00 -20.73 17.54
C PHE A 75 27.90 -21.71 16.78
N ALA A 76 28.97 -22.25 17.38
CA ALA A 76 29.85 -23.23 16.72
C ALA A 76 29.08 -24.48 16.27
N ASN A 77 28.12 -24.93 17.08
CA ASN A 77 27.22 -26.05 16.75
C ASN A 77 26.05 -25.65 15.83
N LEU A 78 25.81 -24.35 15.65
CA LEU A 78 24.74 -23.78 14.84
C LEU A 78 25.26 -23.21 13.50
N ALA A 79 26.58 -23.27 13.29
CA ALA A 79 27.29 -22.80 12.11
C ALA A 79 26.64 -23.19 10.78
N PRO A 80 26.23 -24.46 10.54
CA PRO A 80 25.59 -24.82 9.27
C PRO A 80 24.23 -24.14 9.06
N MET A 81 23.49 -23.79 10.12
CA MET A 81 22.20 -23.09 10.04
C MET A 81 22.37 -21.57 9.86
N ILE A 82 23.43 -21.01 10.43
CA ILE A 82 23.80 -19.59 10.29
C ILE A 82 24.32 -19.29 8.88
N LEU A 83 25.07 -20.23 8.29
CA LEU A 83 25.58 -20.17 6.91
C LEU A 83 24.48 -20.16 5.83
N SER A 84 23.25 -20.58 6.17
CA SER A 84 22.06 -20.52 5.30
C SER A 84 21.15 -19.30 5.52
N GLY A 85 21.56 -18.36 6.37
CA GLY A 85 20.77 -17.18 6.77
C GLY A 85 20.77 -16.02 5.75
N PRO A 86 19.70 -15.19 5.66
CA PRO A 86 19.58 -14.11 4.65
C PRO A 86 20.22 -12.80 5.12
N ASN A 87 20.69 -12.76 6.37
CA ASN A 87 21.47 -11.66 6.91
C ASN A 87 22.96 -11.82 6.54
N LEU A 88 23.29 -12.86 5.77
CA LEU A 88 24.63 -13.20 5.29
C LEU A 88 24.69 -12.91 3.78
N LEU A 89 25.34 -11.82 3.41
CA LEU A 89 25.74 -11.61 2.02
C LEU A 89 27.04 -12.39 1.83
N LEU A 90 26.98 -13.61 1.28
CA LEU A 90 28.18 -14.34 0.87
C LEU A 90 28.69 -13.73 -0.44
N VAL A 91 29.50 -12.68 -0.32
CA VAL A 91 30.32 -12.17 -1.42
C VAL A 91 31.73 -12.65 -1.15
N ASP A 92 32.14 -13.64 -1.94
CA ASP A 92 33.53 -14.12 -2.11
C ASP A 92 34.34 -14.22 -0.80
N SER A 93 34.32 -15.39 -0.16
CA SER A 93 35.16 -15.74 1.01
C SER A 93 34.94 -14.97 2.33
N ASP A 94 34.20 -13.86 2.32
CA ASP A 94 33.97 -13.01 3.49
C ASP A 94 32.52 -13.09 3.99
N VAL A 95 32.37 -13.30 5.30
CA VAL A 95 31.09 -13.39 5.98
C VAL A 95 30.74 -12.03 6.58
N TYR A 96 29.81 -11.31 5.95
CA TYR A 96 29.33 -10.02 6.44
C TYR A 96 28.21 -10.23 7.46
N PHE A 97 28.45 -9.88 8.73
CA PHE A 97 27.45 -9.95 9.79
C PHE A 97 26.80 -8.57 10.02
N PHE A 98 25.49 -8.48 9.75
CA PHE A 98 24.67 -7.34 10.18
C PHE A 98 24.28 -7.54 11.66
N THR A 99 25.24 -7.40 12.58
CA THR A 99 24.95 -7.35 14.02
C THR A 99 25.03 -5.91 14.50
N PRO A 100 23.94 -5.13 14.43
CA PRO A 100 23.83 -4.00 15.33
C PRO A 100 24.04 -4.54 16.74
N GLY A 101 24.98 -3.97 17.51
CA GLY A 101 25.07 -4.30 18.92
C GLY A 101 23.67 -4.15 19.54
N LEU A 102 23.28 -5.02 20.48
CA LEU A 102 21.95 -5.02 21.09
C LEU A 102 21.50 -3.60 21.50
N ARG A 103 22.45 -2.80 22.01
CA ARG A 103 22.25 -1.37 22.34
C ARG A 103 21.82 -0.52 21.14
N ALA A 104 22.49 -0.64 19.99
CA ALA A 104 22.15 0.11 18.77
C ALA A 104 20.78 -0.29 18.23
N HIS A 105 20.44 -1.59 18.27
CA HIS A 105 19.13 -2.07 17.85
C HIS A 105 18.01 -1.57 18.78
N ILE A 106 18.26 -1.59 20.08
CA ILE A 106 17.33 -1.03 21.08
C ILE A 106 17.16 0.49 20.84
N CYS A 107 18.24 1.25 20.68
CA CYS A 107 18.19 2.68 20.38
C CYS A 107 17.41 2.97 19.09
N ALA A 108 17.62 2.17 18.03
CA ALA A 108 16.88 2.27 16.77
C ALA A 108 15.38 2.12 16.96
N VAL A 109 14.97 1.07 17.69
CA VAL A 109 13.55 0.78 17.94
C VAL A 109 12.93 1.91 18.77
N PHE A 110 13.59 2.37 19.83
CA PHE A 110 13.08 3.49 20.64
C PHE A 110 12.93 4.77 19.82
N LEU A 111 13.91 5.08 18.97
CA LEU A 111 13.84 6.23 18.07
C LEU A 111 12.65 6.12 17.11
N LEU A 112 12.48 4.95 16.48
CA LEU A 112 11.35 4.68 15.58
C LEU A 112 9.99 4.77 16.30
N MET A 113 9.89 4.24 17.51
CA MET A 113 8.67 4.35 18.32
C MET A 113 8.37 5.80 18.70
N PHE A 114 9.38 6.60 19.02
CA PHE A 114 9.22 8.02 19.33
C PHE A 114 8.67 8.81 18.12
N PHE A 115 9.26 8.62 16.94
CA PHE A 115 8.75 9.25 15.71
C PHE A 115 7.36 8.73 15.34
N ALA A 116 7.12 7.42 15.46
CA ALA A 116 5.79 6.85 15.24
C ALA A 116 4.73 7.43 16.19
N LEU A 117 5.09 7.69 17.45
CA LEU A 117 4.21 8.33 18.43
C LEU A 117 3.87 9.78 18.00
N ILE A 118 4.87 10.58 17.66
CA ILE A 118 4.67 11.95 17.14
C ILE A 118 3.76 11.93 15.91
N HIS A 119 3.99 10.98 15.01
CA HIS A 119 3.19 10.80 13.81
C HIS A 119 1.72 10.50 14.14
N VAL A 120 1.46 9.52 14.99
CA VAL A 120 0.10 9.15 15.42
C VAL A 120 -0.60 10.33 16.10
N VAL A 121 0.08 11.03 17.00
CA VAL A 121 -0.48 12.22 17.69
C VAL A 121 -0.81 13.33 16.69
N THR A 122 0.09 13.60 15.74
CA THR A 122 -0.13 14.64 14.71
C THR A 122 -1.35 14.31 13.85
N VAL A 123 -1.44 13.07 13.34
CA VAL A 123 -2.58 12.62 12.54
C VAL A 123 -3.88 12.67 13.36
N ALA A 124 -3.86 12.21 14.62
CA ALA A 124 -5.01 12.26 15.51
C ALA A 124 -5.50 13.69 15.72
N CYS A 125 -4.60 14.64 16.01
CA CYS A 125 -4.93 16.06 16.16
C CYS A 125 -5.58 16.64 14.89
N LEU A 126 -5.02 16.34 13.71
CA LEU A 126 -5.56 16.80 12.43
C LEU A 126 -6.96 16.23 12.16
N VAL A 127 -7.15 14.93 12.43
CA VAL A 127 -8.43 14.23 12.27
C VAL A 127 -9.48 14.78 13.22
N LEU A 128 -9.16 14.90 14.51
CA LEU A 128 -10.08 15.44 15.52
C LEU A 128 -10.48 16.87 15.18
N ASN A 129 -9.54 17.71 14.73
CA ASN A 129 -9.85 19.07 14.29
C ASN A 129 -10.73 19.08 13.05
N ALA A 130 -10.46 18.21 12.07
CA ALA A 130 -11.28 18.06 10.87
C ALA A 130 -12.72 17.63 11.21
N ILE A 131 -12.88 16.66 12.11
CA ILE A 131 -14.19 16.20 12.60
C ILE A 131 -14.92 17.35 13.30
N ALA A 132 -14.25 18.05 14.22
CA ALA A 132 -14.84 19.18 14.95
C ALA A 132 -15.34 20.26 13.98
N ARG A 133 -14.56 20.63 12.96
CA ARG A 133 -14.97 21.60 11.93
C ARG A 133 -16.12 21.11 11.07
N LEU A 134 -16.14 19.82 10.73
CA LEU A 134 -17.26 19.21 10.01
C LEU A 134 -18.53 19.08 10.86
N ALA A 135 -18.41 19.13 12.19
CA ALA A 135 -19.53 19.17 13.13
C ALA A 135 -20.10 20.58 13.30
N LEU A 136 -19.23 21.61 13.37
CA LEU A 136 -19.66 23.01 13.47
C LEU A 136 -20.34 23.48 12.19
N GLU A 137 -21.62 23.84 12.23
CA GLU A 137 -22.36 24.42 11.09
C GLU A 137 -21.84 25.82 10.73
N THR A 138 -20.68 25.87 10.09
CA THR A 138 -20.17 27.09 9.46
C THR A 138 -20.96 27.40 8.17
N ARG A 139 -21.27 28.69 7.94
CA ARG A 139 -21.92 29.20 6.72
C ARG A 139 -21.09 28.98 5.44
N GLU A 140 -19.83 28.57 5.57
CA GLU A 140 -18.88 28.47 4.45
C GLU A 140 -19.07 27.21 3.59
N LEU A 141 -19.70 26.15 4.11
CA LEU A 141 -19.85 24.88 3.40
C LEU A 141 -21.32 24.46 3.31
N SER A 142 -21.79 24.21 2.09
CA SER A 142 -23.11 23.60 1.86
C SER A 142 -23.22 22.23 2.53
N GLN A 143 -24.45 21.82 2.89
CA GLN A 143 -24.71 20.49 3.47
C GLN A 143 -24.20 19.35 2.57
N LYS A 144 -24.41 19.46 1.25
CA LYS A 144 -23.93 18.48 0.27
C LYS A 144 -22.41 18.38 0.27
N THR A 145 -21.71 19.51 0.27
CA THR A 145 -20.24 19.54 0.33
C THR A 145 -19.75 18.93 1.64
N ARG A 146 -20.37 19.27 2.77
CA ARG A 146 -20.02 18.73 4.09
C ARG A 146 -20.17 17.22 4.17
N MET A 147 -21.25 16.66 3.63
CA MET A 147 -21.42 15.20 3.54
C MET A 147 -20.29 14.56 2.73
N MET A 148 -19.97 15.10 1.55
CA MET A 148 -18.84 14.60 0.75
C MET A 148 -17.52 14.68 1.52
N GLN A 149 -17.30 15.75 2.28
CA GLN A 149 -16.10 15.93 3.07
C GLN A 149 -15.96 14.88 4.19
N ARG A 150 -17.07 14.56 4.89
CA ARG A 150 -17.12 13.48 5.90
C ARG A 150 -16.83 12.11 5.31
N TYR A 151 -17.47 11.75 4.19
CA TYR A 151 -17.22 10.48 3.52
C TYR A 151 -15.77 10.32 3.08
N PHE A 152 -15.18 11.38 2.54
CA PHE A 152 -13.78 11.36 2.13
C PHE A 152 -12.84 11.24 3.32
N LEU A 153 -13.08 11.95 4.42
CA LEU A 153 -12.27 11.82 5.65
C LEU A 153 -12.32 10.40 6.20
N MET A 154 -13.50 9.79 6.26
CA MET A 154 -13.66 8.39 6.67
C MET A 154 -12.95 7.42 5.72
N SER A 155 -13.05 7.67 4.41
CA SER A 155 -12.34 6.87 3.40
C SER A 155 -10.83 6.94 3.59
N LEU A 156 -10.30 8.14 3.84
CA LEU A 156 -8.87 8.36 4.09
C LEU A 156 -8.40 7.68 5.39
N LEU A 157 -9.21 7.73 6.45
CA LEU A 157 -8.92 7.01 7.70
C LEU A 157 -8.80 5.51 7.47
N VAL A 158 -9.79 4.91 6.79
CA VAL A 158 -9.77 3.47 6.52
C VAL A 158 -8.61 3.10 5.59
N GLN A 159 -8.33 3.93 4.57
CA GLN A 159 -7.21 3.74 3.65
C GLN A 159 -5.85 3.74 4.37
N THR A 160 -5.70 4.52 5.43
CA THR A 160 -4.47 4.61 6.21
C THR A 160 -4.40 3.51 7.27
N LEU A 161 -5.50 3.24 7.97
CA LEU A 161 -5.51 2.30 9.11
C LEU A 161 -5.34 0.85 8.69
N ILE A 162 -5.92 0.42 7.55
CA ILE A 162 -5.80 -0.98 7.11
C ILE A 162 -4.35 -1.37 6.81
N PRO A 163 -3.58 -0.63 5.97
CA PRO A 163 -2.18 -0.95 5.72
C PRO A 163 -1.29 -0.78 6.94
N ALA A 164 -1.57 0.22 7.79
CA ALA A 164 -0.84 0.42 9.04
C ALA A 164 -1.03 -0.77 10.00
N GLY A 165 -2.27 -1.25 10.17
CA GLY A 165 -2.57 -2.42 10.99
C GLY A 165 -1.93 -3.70 10.43
N TRP A 166 -1.98 -3.89 9.11
CA TRP A 166 -1.32 -5.00 8.44
C TRP A 166 0.19 -5.05 8.73
N MET A 167 0.82 -3.88 8.78
CA MET A 167 2.25 -3.74 9.04
C MET A 167 2.60 -3.83 10.54
N ALA A 168 1.74 -3.32 11.42
CA ALA A 168 1.99 -3.32 12.87
C ALA A 168 2.07 -4.74 13.46
N LEU A 169 1.25 -5.68 12.97
CA LEU A 169 1.22 -7.06 13.43
C LEU A 169 2.57 -7.80 13.27
N PRO A 170 3.16 -7.90 12.07
CA PRO A 170 4.44 -8.57 11.91
C PRO A 170 5.60 -7.82 12.58
N PHE A 171 5.51 -6.49 12.72
CA PHE A 171 6.49 -5.72 13.50
C PHE A 171 6.46 -6.07 14.98
N ALA A 172 5.27 -6.11 15.58
CA ALA A 172 5.11 -6.52 16.98
C ALA A 172 5.61 -7.97 17.18
N GLY A 173 5.28 -8.87 16.25
CA GLY A 173 5.80 -10.24 16.24
C GLY A 173 7.33 -10.26 16.23
N HIS A 174 7.96 -9.55 15.30
CA HIS A 174 9.42 -9.47 15.21
C HIS A 174 10.06 -8.91 16.49
N PHE A 175 9.48 -7.85 17.06
CA PHE A 175 9.96 -7.24 18.30
C PHE A 175 9.89 -8.20 19.50
N ILE A 176 8.80 -8.96 19.63
CA ILE A 176 8.64 -9.98 20.68
C ILE A 176 9.70 -11.06 20.51
N LEU A 177 9.87 -11.61 19.30
CA LEU A 177 10.85 -12.66 19.04
C LEU A 177 12.28 -12.21 19.38
N PHE A 178 12.63 -10.98 19.00
CA PHE A 178 13.94 -10.41 19.29
C PHE A 178 14.15 -10.15 20.79
N THR A 179 13.18 -9.55 21.48
CA THR A 179 13.28 -9.18 22.90
C THR A 179 13.38 -10.39 23.81
N PHE A 180 12.58 -11.42 23.56
CA PHE A 180 12.55 -12.64 24.34
C PHE A 180 13.53 -13.71 23.85
N LYS A 181 14.37 -13.37 22.85
CA LYS A 181 15.34 -14.29 22.23
C LYS A 181 14.71 -15.63 21.79
N LEU A 182 13.46 -15.60 21.35
CA LEU A 182 12.73 -16.79 20.94
C LEU A 182 13.26 -17.28 19.60
N GLN A 183 13.96 -18.40 19.59
CA GLN A 183 14.53 -19.00 18.39
C GLN A 183 13.50 -19.88 17.67
N LEU A 184 12.49 -19.26 17.05
CA LEU A 184 11.45 -19.99 16.29
C LEU A 184 11.87 -20.39 14.86
N GLY A 185 13.17 -20.36 14.56
CA GLY A 185 13.71 -20.69 13.23
C GLY A 185 13.58 -19.56 12.20
N GLN A 186 14.40 -19.63 11.16
CA GLN A 186 14.54 -18.59 10.13
C GLN A 186 13.27 -18.42 9.27
N GLY A 187 12.47 -19.48 9.11
CA GLY A 187 11.24 -19.45 8.31
C GLY A 187 10.22 -18.41 8.82
N ILE A 188 10.09 -18.24 10.14
CA ILE A 188 9.18 -17.25 10.71
C ILE A 188 9.66 -15.82 10.40
N ASN A 189 10.96 -15.54 10.47
CA ASN A 189 11.50 -14.24 10.10
C ASN A 189 11.24 -13.90 8.63
N HIS A 190 11.35 -14.88 7.72
CA HIS A 190 11.00 -14.69 6.32
C HIS A 190 9.52 -14.35 6.13
N VAL A 191 8.63 -15.08 6.79
CA VAL A 191 7.19 -14.82 6.71
C VAL A 191 6.87 -13.42 7.23
N LEU A 192 7.44 -13.02 8.36
CA LEU A 192 7.25 -11.67 8.92
C LEU A 192 7.75 -10.59 7.94
N LEU A 193 8.90 -10.81 7.30
CA LEU A 193 9.44 -9.89 6.31
C LEU A 193 8.53 -9.77 5.06
N ILE A 194 8.01 -10.89 4.56
CA ILE A 194 7.06 -10.90 3.43
C ILE A 194 5.80 -10.12 3.78
N LEU A 195 5.24 -10.33 4.98
CA LEU A 195 4.04 -9.60 5.44
C LEU A 195 4.29 -8.09 5.55
N ILE A 196 5.47 -7.70 6.03
CA ILE A 196 5.88 -6.29 6.05
C ILE A 196 5.99 -5.74 4.62
N SER A 197 6.66 -6.46 3.71
CA SER A 197 6.84 -6.02 2.33
C SER A 197 5.54 -5.96 1.54
N SER A 198 4.50 -6.72 1.91
CA SER A 198 3.21 -6.73 1.21
C SER A 198 2.29 -5.55 1.55
N HIS A 199 2.66 -4.67 2.50
CA HIS A 199 1.82 -3.53 2.91
C HIS A 199 1.42 -2.61 1.75
N GLY A 200 2.30 -2.42 0.75
CA GLY A 200 2.02 -1.57 -0.42
C GLY A 200 0.92 -2.15 -1.33
N ILE A 201 0.85 -3.48 -1.45
CA ILE A 201 -0.22 -4.18 -2.16
C ILE A 201 -1.53 -4.00 -1.39
N ILE A 202 -1.51 -4.20 -0.08
CA ILE A 202 -2.69 -4.00 0.79
C ILE A 202 -3.19 -2.56 0.71
N ALA A 203 -2.29 -1.57 0.72
CA ALA A 203 -2.65 -0.15 0.53
C ALA A 203 -3.35 0.08 -0.80
N SER A 204 -2.81 -0.48 -1.89
CA SER A 204 -3.39 -0.33 -3.23
C SER A 204 -4.78 -0.99 -3.33
N ILE A 205 -4.93 -2.22 -2.85
CA ILE A 205 -6.22 -2.92 -2.80
C ILE A 205 -7.24 -2.09 -1.99
N THR A 206 -6.82 -1.59 -0.84
CA THR A 206 -7.66 -0.77 0.04
C THR A 206 -8.16 0.48 -0.68
N THR A 207 -7.27 1.22 -1.36
CA THR A 207 -7.64 2.39 -2.17
C THR A 207 -8.65 2.04 -3.28
N LEU A 208 -8.43 0.95 -4.00
CA LEU A 208 -9.32 0.51 -5.08
C LEU A 208 -10.73 0.16 -4.55
N CYS A 209 -10.82 -0.47 -3.38
CA CYS A 209 -12.08 -0.91 -2.78
C CYS A 209 -12.89 0.25 -2.17
N ILE A 210 -12.22 1.20 -1.50
CA ILE A 210 -12.89 2.25 -0.74
C ILE A 210 -13.45 3.35 -1.65
N TYR A 211 -12.66 3.84 -2.60
CA TYR A 211 -13.04 5.02 -3.37
C TYR A 211 -13.97 4.66 -4.53
N ALA A 212 -15.16 5.28 -4.53
CA ALA A 212 -16.17 5.14 -5.56
C ALA A 212 -15.66 5.22 -7.02
N PRO A 213 -14.85 6.23 -7.41
CA PRO A 213 -14.34 6.29 -8.78
C PRO A 213 -13.45 5.09 -9.13
N TYR A 214 -12.60 4.64 -8.21
CA TYR A 214 -11.71 3.51 -8.45
C TYR A 214 -12.45 2.18 -8.53
N ARG A 215 -13.36 1.88 -7.60
CA ARG A 215 -14.16 0.65 -7.68
C ARG A 215 -15.02 0.58 -8.95
N ASN A 216 -15.56 1.73 -9.38
CA ASN A 216 -16.37 1.79 -10.60
C ASN A 216 -15.51 1.56 -11.84
N PHE A 217 -14.32 2.14 -11.89
CA PHE A 217 -13.35 1.90 -12.95
C PHE A 217 -12.94 0.43 -13.02
N VAL A 218 -12.60 -0.19 -11.88
CA VAL A 218 -12.26 -1.62 -11.82
C VAL A 218 -13.43 -2.48 -12.30
N ARG A 219 -14.67 -2.20 -11.88
CA ARG A 219 -15.87 -2.91 -12.35
C ARG A 219 -16.09 -2.78 -13.86
N GLN A 220 -15.82 -1.60 -14.42
CA GLN A 220 -15.92 -1.38 -15.87
C GLN A 220 -14.85 -2.16 -16.63
N LEU A 221 -13.62 -2.15 -16.15
CA LEU A 221 -12.52 -2.93 -16.71
C LEU A 221 -12.82 -4.43 -16.68
N THR A 222 -13.20 -4.97 -15.53
CA THR A 222 -13.52 -6.39 -15.39
C THR A 222 -14.74 -6.76 -16.24
N GLY A 223 -15.81 -5.96 -16.24
CA GLY A 223 -16.98 -6.16 -17.10
C GLY A 223 -16.65 -6.15 -18.59
N ARG A 224 -15.72 -5.30 -19.04
CA ARG A 224 -15.22 -5.29 -20.42
C ARG A 224 -14.33 -6.50 -20.73
N CYS A 225 -13.50 -6.95 -19.79
CA CYS A 225 -12.67 -8.15 -19.96
C CYS A 225 -13.52 -9.42 -20.03
N TYR A 226 -14.51 -9.58 -19.14
CA TYR A 226 -15.46 -10.70 -19.20
C TYR A 226 -16.38 -10.63 -20.42
N GLY A 227 -16.80 -9.42 -20.83
CA GLY A 227 -17.57 -9.22 -22.06
C GLY A 227 -16.80 -9.51 -23.35
N LYS A 228 -15.46 -9.37 -23.34
CA LYS A 228 -14.58 -9.76 -24.46
C LYS A 228 -14.16 -11.23 -24.45
N LEU A 229 -14.26 -11.92 -23.31
CA LEU A 229 -14.02 -13.36 -23.17
C LEU A 229 -15.23 -14.22 -23.52
N ALA A 230 -16.39 -13.60 -23.79
CA ALA A 230 -17.55 -14.29 -24.35
C ALA A 230 -17.71 -14.05 -25.87
N PRO A 231 -16.86 -14.65 -26.73
CA PRO A 231 -17.24 -14.92 -28.10
C PRO A 231 -17.09 -16.42 -28.41
N SER A 232 -18.14 -17.20 -28.18
CA SER A 232 -18.38 -18.46 -28.94
C SER A 232 -19.80 -19.01 -28.80
N ALA A 233 -20.54 -18.72 -27.73
CA ALA A 233 -21.90 -19.27 -27.58
C ALA A 233 -22.99 -18.66 -28.50
N ARG A 234 -22.67 -17.61 -29.28
CA ARG A 234 -23.63 -16.95 -30.19
C ARG A 234 -23.53 -17.42 -31.64
N ILE A 235 -22.43 -18.04 -32.06
CA ILE A 235 -22.26 -18.51 -33.44
C ILE A 235 -22.85 -19.92 -33.61
N GLU A 236 -22.80 -20.76 -32.57
CA GLU A 236 -23.31 -22.13 -32.64
C GLU A 236 -24.85 -22.20 -32.66
N LYS A 237 -25.53 -21.28 -31.96
CA LYS A 237 -27.02 -21.22 -31.98
C LYS A 237 -27.64 -20.72 -33.27
N VAL A 238 -26.86 -20.13 -34.19
CA VAL A 238 -27.37 -19.71 -35.51
C VAL A 238 -27.16 -20.80 -36.56
N ALA A 239 -26.30 -21.78 -36.30
CA ALA A 239 -26.00 -22.88 -37.22
C ALA A 239 -26.93 -24.10 -37.06
N GLU A 240 -27.71 -24.18 -35.97
CA GLU A 240 -28.49 -25.38 -35.60
C GLU A 240 -30.02 -25.24 -35.69
N ASP A 241 -30.56 -24.29 -36.46
CA ASP A 241 -32.01 -24.29 -36.80
C ASP A 241 -32.25 -24.77 -38.26
N PRO A 242 -32.32 -26.10 -38.52
CA PRO A 242 -32.67 -26.65 -39.82
C PRO A 242 -34.19 -26.80 -39.98
N VAL A 243 -35.00 -25.77 -39.68
CA VAL A 243 -36.46 -25.84 -39.93
C VAL A 243 -37.04 -24.48 -40.32
N SER A 244 -36.76 -24.01 -41.54
CA SER A 244 -37.74 -23.22 -42.33
C SER A 244 -37.33 -23.11 -43.81
N GLY A 245 -36.95 -24.23 -44.43
CA GLY A 245 -36.64 -24.33 -45.86
C GLY A 245 -37.83 -24.10 -46.82
N LYS A 246 -38.99 -23.66 -46.32
CA LYS A 246 -40.19 -23.41 -47.15
C LYS A 246 -40.46 -21.92 -47.40
N SER A 247 -39.93 -21.01 -46.56
CA SER A 247 -40.16 -19.57 -46.70
C SER A 247 -39.23 -18.92 -47.74
N LEU A 248 -37.97 -19.38 -47.81
CA LEU A 248 -36.96 -18.78 -48.70
C LEU A 248 -37.20 -19.08 -50.19
N HIS A 249 -37.74 -20.26 -50.52
CA HIS A 249 -38.00 -20.63 -51.92
C HIS A 249 -39.16 -19.83 -52.53
N HIS A 250 -40.19 -19.52 -51.72
CA HIS A 250 -41.34 -18.73 -52.17
C HIS A 250 -40.96 -17.24 -52.40
N HIS A 251 -40.02 -16.71 -51.61
CA HIS A 251 -39.50 -15.36 -51.79
C HIS A 251 -38.51 -15.24 -52.96
N LEU A 252 -37.68 -16.27 -53.22
CA LEU A 252 -36.78 -16.27 -54.39
C LEU A 252 -37.53 -16.38 -55.72
N MET A 253 -38.62 -17.16 -55.79
CA MET A 253 -39.45 -17.25 -56.99
C MET A 253 -40.22 -15.94 -57.27
N ALA A 254 -40.62 -15.20 -56.23
CA ALA A 254 -41.25 -13.89 -56.38
C ALA A 254 -40.25 -12.82 -56.87
N ALA A 255 -39.01 -12.85 -56.38
CA ALA A 255 -37.95 -11.93 -56.82
C ALA A 255 -37.51 -12.19 -58.27
N GLN A 256 -37.47 -13.44 -58.71
CA GLN A 256 -37.06 -13.79 -60.07
C GLN A 256 -38.09 -13.38 -61.13
N LYS A 257 -39.38 -13.37 -60.79
CA LYS A 257 -40.45 -12.88 -61.69
C LYS A 257 -40.41 -11.36 -61.90
N GLN A 258 -39.88 -10.62 -60.94
CA GLN A 258 -39.83 -9.15 -60.95
C GLN A 258 -38.62 -8.60 -61.75
N VAL A 259 -37.57 -9.41 -61.92
CA VAL A 259 -36.37 -9.05 -62.69
C VAL A 259 -36.58 -9.23 -64.21
N THR A 260 -37.40 -10.20 -64.64
CA THR A 260 -37.69 -10.41 -66.07
C THR A 260 -38.70 -9.45 -66.69
N SER A 261 -39.40 -8.61 -65.90
CA SER A 261 -40.36 -7.62 -66.43
C SER A 261 -39.80 -6.20 -66.56
N ILE A 262 -38.49 -6.00 -66.33
CA ILE A 262 -37.83 -4.68 -66.40
C ILE A 262 -36.81 -4.62 -67.57
N SER A 263 -36.74 -5.68 -68.39
CA SER A 263 -35.87 -5.73 -69.58
C SER A 263 -36.66 -6.02 -70.85
N ILE A 264 -37.56 -5.12 -71.25
CA ILE A 264 -37.93 -4.81 -72.66
C ILE A 264 -38.29 -3.32 -72.71
#